data_AF-A0A5R2MVD6-F1
#
_entry.id   AF-A0A5R2MVD6-F1
#
_cell.length_a   1.000
_cell.length_b   1.000
_cell.length_c   1.000
_cell.angle_alpha   90.00
_cell.angle_beta   90.00
_cell.angle_gamma   90.00
#
_symmetry.space_group_name_H-M   'P 1'
#
loop_
_entity.id
_entity.type
_entity.pdbx_description
1 polymer ?
#
loop_
_entity_poly.entity_id
_entity_poly.type
_entity_poly.pdbx_seq_one_letter_code
_entity_poly.pdbx_strand_id
1 'polypeptide(L)'
;LPVELPLTGKSSIGQTFGTDFAEALDKATLGQWTGPVTSSFGLHLIKLSERRPGRLPALNEVRDDVVREWANDKRKEFEERRLEELLKRYAVVIEYPAKTSAIR
;
A
#
# COMPACT_ATOMS: atom_id res chain seq x y z
N LEU A 1 -16.42 -15.65 6.40
CA LEU A 1 -15.12 -15.13 6.90
C LEU A 1 -14.42 -16.23 7.68
N PRO A 2 -13.08 -16.30 7.66
CA PRO A 2 -12.35 -17.26 8.47
C PRO A 2 -12.63 -17.01 9.97
N VAL A 3 -12.72 -18.10 10.74
CA VAL A 3 -13.02 -18.04 12.19
C VAL A 3 -11.81 -17.53 13.00
N GLU A 4 -10.61 -17.71 12.45
CA GLU A 4 -9.36 -17.24 13.03
C GLU A 4 -8.47 -16.69 11.90
N LEU A 5 -7.74 -15.62 12.20
CA LEU A 5 -6.72 -15.08 11.32
C LEU A 5 -5.35 -15.42 11.93
N PRO A 6 -4.40 -15.97 11.15
CA PRO A 6 -3.02 -16.10 11.61
C PRO A 6 -2.44 -14.71 11.87
N LEU A 7 -1.26 -14.64 12.50
CA LEU A 7 -0.56 -13.38 12.72
C LEU A 7 -0.42 -12.60 11.41
N THR A 8 -1.20 -11.53 11.32
CA THR A 8 -1.36 -10.73 10.11
C THR A 8 -1.03 -9.28 10.45
N GLY A 9 -0.34 -8.59 9.54
CA GLY A 9 0.00 -7.19 9.71
C GLY A 9 -1.25 -6.31 9.80
N LYS A 10 -1.23 -5.33 10.70
CA LYS A 10 -2.33 -4.39 10.92
C LYS A 10 -2.79 -3.70 9.62
N SER A 11 -1.86 -3.36 8.73
CA SER A 11 -2.16 -2.76 7.43
C SER A 11 -2.99 -3.69 6.53
N SER A 12 -2.64 -4.98 6.46
CA SER A 12 -3.40 -5.99 5.70
C SER A 12 -4.79 -6.21 6.29
N ILE A 13 -4.91 -6.18 7.62
CA ILE A 13 -6.21 -6.23 8.29
C ILE A 13 -7.04 -5.00 7.92
N GLY A 14 -6.46 -3.80 7.95
CA GLY A 14 -7.12 -2.55 7.56
C GLY A 14 -7.56 -2.52 6.09
N GLN A 15 -6.75 -3.05 5.18
CA GLN A 15 -7.12 -3.19 3.76
C GLN A 15 -8.31 -4.13 3.54
N THR A 16 -8.44 -5.16 4.39
CA THR A 16 -9.49 -6.18 4.25
C THR A 16 -10.79 -5.77 4.94
N PHE A 17 -10.70 -5.30 6.20
CA PHE A 17 -11.85 -5.06 7.08
C PHE A 17 -12.16 -3.57 7.30
N GLY A 18 -11.26 -2.67 6.91
CA GLY A 18 -11.39 -1.23 7.12
C GLY A 18 -10.53 -0.71 8.27
N THR A 19 -10.26 0.59 8.24
CA THR A 19 -9.40 1.28 9.21
C THR A 19 -9.94 1.18 10.64
N ASP A 20 -11.24 1.41 10.83
CA ASP A 20 -11.91 1.34 12.14
C ASP A 20 -11.73 -0.04 12.81
N PHE A 21 -11.77 -1.10 12.00
CA PHE A 21 -11.52 -2.46 12.48
C PHE A 21 -10.08 -2.64 12.96
N ALA A 22 -9.12 -2.15 12.18
CA ALA A 22 -7.71 -2.19 12.56
C ALA A 22 -7.41 -1.34 13.81
N GLU A 23 -8.09 -0.21 14.00
CA GLU A 23 -7.97 0.62 15.20
C GLU A 23 -8.63 0.00 16.43
N ALA A 24 -9.77 -0.69 16.27
CA ALA A 24 -10.39 -1.44 17.36
C ALA A 24 -9.45 -2.52 17.90
N LEU A 25 -8.66 -3.15 17.02
CA LEU A 25 -7.66 -4.14 17.44
C LEU A 25 -6.55 -3.55 18.30
N ASP A 26 -6.17 -2.28 18.14
CA ASP A 26 -5.14 -1.64 18.98
C ASP A 26 -5.63 -1.48 20.44
N LYS A 27 -6.92 -1.11 20.58
CA LYS A 27 -7.59 -0.87 21.86
C LYS A 27 -8.04 -2.18 22.53
N ALA A 28 -8.12 -3.27 21.79
CA ALA A 28 -8.55 -4.57 22.31
C ALA A 28 -7.54 -5.15 23.30
N THR A 29 -8.06 -5.69 24.40
CA THR A 29 -7.28 -6.41 25.41
C THR A 29 -7.06 -7.86 24.97
N LEU A 30 -5.86 -8.38 25.22
CA LEU A 30 -5.52 -9.78 24.95
C LEU A 30 -6.48 -10.72 25.70
N GLY A 31 -7.02 -11.70 24.99
CA GLY A 31 -7.94 -12.70 25.51
C GLY A 31 -9.38 -12.22 25.73
N GLN A 32 -9.70 -10.95 25.50
CA GLN A 32 -11.05 -10.41 25.70
C GLN A 32 -11.79 -10.19 24.39
N TRP A 33 -13.10 -10.43 24.41
CA TRP A 33 -13.99 -10.07 23.31
C TRP A 33 -14.23 -8.55 23.30
N THR A 34 -14.11 -7.95 22.13
CA THR A 34 -14.35 -6.52 21.87
C THR A 34 -15.35 -6.40 20.72
N GLY A 35 -16.34 -5.51 20.86
CA GLY A 35 -17.30 -5.24 19.82
C GLY A 35 -18.63 -4.70 20.33
N PRO A 36 -19.58 -4.41 19.42
CA PRO A 36 -19.50 -4.69 17.98
C PRO A 36 -18.55 -3.73 17.23
N VAL A 37 -17.79 -4.27 16.26
CA VAL A 37 -16.89 -3.52 15.38
C VAL A 37 -17.40 -3.61 13.94
N THR A 38 -17.54 -2.46 13.28
CA THR A 38 -18.02 -2.38 11.89
C THR A 38 -16.89 -2.66 10.90
N SER A 39 -17.22 -3.37 9.83
CA SER A 39 -16.35 -3.59 8.67
C SER A 39 -17.18 -3.53 7.38
N SER A 40 -16.52 -3.56 6.23
CA SER A 40 -17.16 -3.74 4.91
C SER A 40 -18.06 -4.98 4.81
N PHE A 41 -17.84 -5.99 5.65
CA PHE A 41 -18.60 -7.24 5.68
C PHE A 41 -19.73 -7.24 6.73
N GLY A 42 -19.92 -6.15 7.48
CA GLY A 42 -20.90 -6.04 8.57
C GLY A 42 -20.26 -5.95 9.96
N LEU A 43 -21.04 -6.30 10.99
CA LEU A 43 -20.66 -6.20 12.40
C LEU A 43 -19.93 -7.46 12.89
N HIS A 44 -18.87 -7.25 13.67
CA HIS A 44 -17.99 -8.31 14.17
C HIS A 44 -17.76 -8.19 15.68
N LEU A 45 -17.65 -9.34 16.33
CA LEU A 45 -17.07 -9.49 17.66
C LEU A 45 -15.67 -10.08 17.47
N ILE A 46 -14.67 -9.41 18.03
CA ILE A 46 -13.27 -9.77 17.86
C ILE A 46 -12.66 -10.19 19.19
N LYS A 47 -11.86 -11.25 19.21
CA LYS A 47 -11.06 -11.63 20.39
C LYS A 47 -9.59 -11.61 19.99
N LEU A 48 -8.81 -10.77 20.65
CA LEU A 48 -7.37 -10.70 20.38
C LEU A 48 -6.68 -11.88 21.07
N SER A 49 -6.24 -12.89 20.32
CA SER A 49 -5.56 -14.08 20.86
C SER A 49 -4.08 -13.86 21.09
N GLU A 50 -3.39 -13.23 20.14
CA GLU A 50 -1.95 -12.96 20.17
C GLU A 50 -1.66 -11.57 19.56
N ARG A 51 -0.67 -10.85 20.11
CA ARG A 51 -0.12 -9.63 19.51
C ARG A 51 1.40 -9.67 19.56
N ARG A 52 2.05 -9.54 18.39
CA ARG A 52 3.51 -9.38 18.30
C ARG A 52 3.86 -7.93 17.96
N PRO A 53 4.75 -7.27 18.72
CA PRO A 53 5.23 -5.95 18.37
C PRO A 53 5.96 -6.00 17.03
N GLY A 54 5.72 -4.99 16.18
CA GLY A 54 6.53 -4.79 14.99
C GLY A 54 7.97 -4.53 15.41
N ARG A 55 8.93 -5.17 14.74
CA ARG A 55 10.35 -4.88 14.89
C ARG A 55 10.89 -4.30 13.59
N LEU A 56 11.84 -3.40 13.68
CA LEU A 56 12.66 -3.05 12.53
C LEU A 56 13.57 -4.24 12.25
N PRO A 57 13.46 -4.90 11.08
CA PRO A 57 14.40 -5.94 10.72
C PRO A 57 15.80 -5.33 10.56
N ALA A 58 16.82 -6.08 10.95
CA ALA A 58 18.19 -5.67 10.68
C ALA A 58 18.43 -5.70 9.16
N LEU A 59 19.34 -4.82 8.68
CA LEU A 59 19.57 -4.66 7.24
C LEU A 59 19.94 -5.99 6.55
N ASN A 60 20.63 -6.89 7.24
CA ASN A 60 20.97 -8.22 6.73
C ASN A 60 19.74 -9.11 6.46
N GLU A 61 18.65 -8.94 7.22
CA GLU A 61 17.41 -9.72 7.06
C GLU A 61 16.58 -9.28 5.85
N VAL A 62 16.72 -8.01 5.43
CA VAL A 62 15.95 -7.40 4.33
C VAL A 62 16.84 -6.91 3.18
N ARG A 63 18.10 -7.36 3.14
CA ARG A 63 19.10 -6.85 2.20
C ARG A 63 18.67 -7.03 0.75
N ASP A 64 18.11 -8.18 0.42
CA ASP A 64 17.70 -8.51 -0.95
C ASP A 64 16.52 -7.64 -1.41
N ASP A 65 15.59 -7.35 -0.51
CA ASP A 65 14.47 -6.45 -0.76
C ASP A 65 14.95 -5.01 -0.97
N VAL A 66 15.85 -4.55 -0.10
CA VAL A 66 16.45 -3.21 -0.21
C VAL A 66 17.24 -3.05 -1.50
N VAL A 67 18.05 -4.05 -1.88
CA VAL A 67 18.82 -4.01 -3.14
C VAL A 67 17.90 -3.97 -4.35
N ARG A 68 16.84 -4.77 -4.35
CA ARG A 68 15.85 -4.79 -5.44
C ARG A 68 15.18 -3.42 -5.59
N GLU A 69 14.71 -2.84 -4.48
CA GLU A 69 14.02 -1.56 -4.53
C GLU A 69 14.97 -0.43 -4.92
N TRP A 70 16.19 -0.43 -4.38
CA TRP A 70 17.23 0.53 -4.78
C TRP A 70 17.58 0.45 -6.26
N ALA A 71 17.66 -0.76 -6.83
CA ALA A 71 17.89 -0.95 -8.25
C ALA A 71 16.71 -0.42 -9.11
N ASN A 72 15.47 -0.59 -8.63
CA ASN A 72 14.29 -0.05 -9.28
C ASN A 72 14.32 1.48 -9.30
N ASP A 73 14.61 2.10 -8.15
CA ASP A 73 14.73 3.56 -8.03
C ASP A 73 15.81 4.11 -8.95
N LYS A 74 16.99 3.47 -8.96
CA LYS A 74 18.10 3.89 -9.82
C LYS A 74 17.76 3.78 -11.31
N ARG A 75 17.06 2.70 -11.71
CA ARG A 75 16.61 2.56 -13.10
C ARG A 75 15.70 3.72 -13.50
N LYS A 76 14.72 4.07 -12.67
CA LYS A 76 13.80 5.19 -12.93
C LYS A 76 14.56 6.52 -13.04
N GLU A 77 15.48 6.78 -12.11
CA GLU A 77 16.32 7.98 -12.11
C GLU A 77 17.18 8.09 -13.39
N PHE A 78 17.69 6.96 -13.91
CA PHE A 78 18.45 6.94 -15.16
C PHE A 78 17.57 7.12 -16.40
N GLU A 79 16.36 6.55 -16.40
CA GLU A 79 15.39 6.72 -17.49
C GLU A 79 14.96 8.18 -17.62
N GLU A 80 14.63 8.84 -16.49
CA GLU A 80 14.25 10.25 -16.46
C GLU A 80 15.37 11.15 -16.98
N ARG A 81 16.60 10.98 -16.47
CA ARG A 81 17.76 11.74 -16.97
C ARG A 81 18.01 11.52 -18.45
N ARG A 82 17.87 10.29 -18.94
CA ARG A 82 18.08 9.98 -20.36
C ARG A 82 17.01 10.66 -21.23
N LEU A 83 15.77 10.68 -20.78
CA LEU A 83 14.67 11.38 -21.45
C LEU A 83 14.94 12.89 -21.51
N GLU A 84 15.34 13.50 -20.40
CA GLU A 84 15.70 14.93 -20.34
C GLU A 84 16.82 15.28 -21.34
N GLU A 85 17.87 14.48 -21.40
CA GLU A 85 18.98 14.68 -22.35
C GLU A 85 18.57 14.48 -23.81
N LEU A 86 17.59 13.62 -24.08
CA LEU A 86 17.01 13.52 -25.42
C LEU A 86 16.19 14.77 -25.75
N LEU A 87 15.31 15.21 -24.86
CA LEU A 87 14.47 16.39 -25.08
C LEU A 87 15.29 17.66 -25.34
N LYS A 88 16.46 17.83 -24.70
CA LYS A 88 17.36 18.96 -24.99
C LYS A 88 17.86 19.01 -26.44
N ARG A 89 17.95 17.86 -27.12
CA ARG A 89 18.48 17.75 -28.49
C ARG A 89 17.41 17.75 -29.58
N TYR A 90 16.13 17.60 -29.21
CA TYR A 90 15.04 17.46 -30.16
C TYR A 90 13.92 18.46 -29.87
N ALA A 91 13.50 19.21 -30.89
CA ALA A 91 12.29 20.02 -30.81
C ALA A 91 11.06 19.11 -31.02
N VAL A 92 10.38 18.75 -29.94
CA VAL A 92 9.15 17.95 -29.99
C VAL A 92 7.97 18.88 -30.33
N VAL A 93 7.42 18.76 -31.55
CA VAL A 93 6.21 19.46 -31.96
C VAL A 93 5.03 18.49 -31.85
N ILE A 94 4.10 18.76 -30.94
CA ILE A 94 2.87 17.97 -30.78
C ILE A 94 1.76 18.66 -31.57
N GLU A 95 1.40 18.11 -32.72
CA GLU A 95 0.23 18.57 -33.49
C GLU A 95 -1.03 17.89 -32.95
N TYR A 96 -1.91 18.67 -32.32
CA TYR A 96 -3.24 18.19 -31.96
C TYR A 96 -4.17 18.35 -33.17
N PRO A 97 -4.89 17.30 -33.61
CA PRO A 97 -5.92 17.48 -34.62
C PRO A 97 -6.99 18.42 -34.06
N ALA A 98 -7.29 19.49 -34.81
CA ALA A 98 -8.32 20.44 -34.43
C ALA A 98 -9.63 19.70 -34.18
N LYS A 99 -10.25 19.93 -33.01
CA LYS A 99 -11.61 19.46 -32.74
C LYS A 99 -12.50 19.99 -33.86
N THR A 100 -12.99 19.11 -34.73
CA THR A 100 -14.09 19.39 -35.65
C THR A 100 -15.30 19.78 -34.81
N SER A 101 -15.47 21.08 -34.59
CA SER A 101 -16.73 21.65 -34.15
C SER A 101 -17.64 21.69 -35.36
N ALA A 102 -18.40 20.62 -35.58
CA ALA A 102 -19.54 20.67 -36.49
C ALA A 102 -20.62 21.56 -35.87
N ILE A 103 -20.63 22.83 -36.28
CA ILE A 103 -21.76 23.74 -36.09
C ILE A 103 -22.54 23.70 -37.40
N ARG A 104 -23.67 23.00 -37.43
CA ARG A 104 -25.04 23.52 -37.61
C ARG A 104 -25.99 22.42 -38.10
#